data_AF-A0A7H4P1S1-F1
#
_entry.id   AF-A0A7H4P1S1-F1
#
_cell.length_a   1.000
_cell.length_b   1.000
_cell.length_c   1.000
_cell.angle_alpha   90.00
_cell.angle_beta   90.00
_cell.angle_gamma   90.00
#
_symmetry.space_group_name_H-M   'P 1'
#
loop_
_entity.id
_entity.type
_entity.pdbx_description
1 polymer ?
#
loop_
_entity_poly.entity_id
_entity_poly.type
_entity_poly.pdbx_seq_one_letter_code
_entity_poly.pdbx_strand_id
1 'polypeptide(L)' 'MAPTPPLIAENIAGHIAFGLGSNSVRSVMVNGVMIYEDRQFSFDCEPIFREAQKVAKKMWARMDALPA' A
#
# COMPACT_ATOMS: atom_id res chain seq x y z
N MET A 1 -12.96 2.12 -22.73
CA MET A 1 -12.94 1.81 -21.29
C MET A 1 -14.38 1.83 -20.82
N ALA A 2 -14.93 0.70 -20.36
CA ALA A 2 -16.28 0.70 -19.80
C ALA A 2 -16.25 1.40 -18.42
N PRO A 3 -17.24 2.23 -18.09
CA PRO A 3 -17.29 2.86 -16.77
C PRO A 3 -17.41 1.79 -15.69
N THR A 4 -16.78 2.02 -14.53
CA THR A 4 -17.02 1.18 -13.35
C THR A 4 -18.51 1.18 -13.02
N PRO A 5 -19.12 0.01 -12.80
CA PRO A 5 -20.50 -0.07 -12.35
C PRO A 5 -20.73 0.83 -11.12
N PRO A 6 -21.91 1.44 -10.98
CA PRO A 6 -22.23 2.24 -9.79
C PRO A 6 -22.16 1.35 -8.55
N LEU A 7 -21.60 1.89 -7.46
CA LEU A 7 -21.49 1.18 -6.20
C LEU A 7 -22.88 1.06 -5.54
N ILE A 8 -23.39 -0.16 -5.49
CA ILE A 8 -24.66 -0.52 -4.84
C ILE A 8 -24.42 -1.70 -3.89
N ALA A 9 -25.38 -2.01 -3.03
CA ALA A 9 -25.22 -3.05 -2.01
C ALA A 9 -24.93 -4.43 -2.64
N GLU A 10 -25.55 -4.73 -3.77
CA GLU A 10 -25.49 -6.01 -4.46
C GLU A 10 -24.13 -6.28 -5.10
N ASN A 11 -23.36 -5.24 -5.43
CA ASN A 11 -22.05 -5.37 -6.08
C ASN A 11 -20.87 -4.97 -5.18
N ILE A 12 -21.12 -4.68 -3.90
CA ILE A 12 -20.09 -4.24 -2.94
C ILE A 12 -18.93 -5.23 -2.82
N ALA A 13 -19.21 -6.54 -2.78
CA ALA A 13 -18.18 -7.57 -2.68
C ALA A 13 -17.26 -7.57 -3.92
N GLY A 14 -17.83 -7.36 -5.11
CA GLY A 14 -17.06 -7.23 -6.35
C GLY A 14 -16.19 -5.98 -6.36
N HIS A 15 -16.70 -4.86 -5.85
CA HIS A 15 -15.89 -3.65 -5.67
C HIS A 15 -14.76 -3.86 -4.65
N ILE A 16 -15.01 -4.53 -3.53
CA ILE A 16 -13.94 -4.85 -2.55
C ILE A 16 -12.87 -5.75 -3.17
N ALA A 17 -13.26 -6.77 -3.93
CA ALA A 17 -12.32 -7.72 -4.51
C ALA A 17 -11.52 -7.15 -5.69
N PHE A 18 -12.13 -6.29 -6.51
CA PHE A 18 -11.57 -5.90 -7.82
C PHE A 18 -11.55 -4.40 -8.11
N GLY A 19 -12.36 -3.60 -7.42
CA GLY A 19 -12.54 -2.17 -7.71
C GLY A 19 -11.85 -1.23 -6.72
N LEU A 20 -11.61 -1.66 -5.48
CA LEU A 20 -11.01 -0.87 -4.41
C LEU A 20 -9.54 -1.25 -4.24
N GLY A 21 -8.69 -0.22 -4.09
CA GLY A 21 -7.27 -0.38 -3.81
C GLY A 21 -6.96 -0.27 -2.32
N SER A 22 -5.71 -0.59 -1.96
CA SER A 22 -5.19 -0.41 -0.60
C SER A 22 -5.31 1.05 -0.12
N ASN A 23 -5.29 2.02 -1.02
CA ASN A 23 -5.52 3.44 -0.73
C ASN A 23 -6.93 3.75 -0.20
N SER A 24 -7.89 2.83 -0.30
CA SER A 24 -9.25 2.98 0.22
C SER A 24 -9.34 2.61 1.70
N VAL A 25 -8.32 1.95 2.26
CA VAL A 25 -8.21 1.64 3.69
C VAL A 25 -7.92 2.92 4.46
N ARG A 26 -8.77 3.22 5.45
CA ARG A 26 -8.59 4.38 6.35
C ARG A 26 -7.78 4.02 7.59
N SER A 27 -8.11 2.89 8.23
CA SER A 27 -7.53 2.46 9.50
C SER A 27 -7.43 0.92 9.56
N VAL A 28 -6.47 0.39 10.31
CA VAL A 28 -6.22 -1.04 10.53
C VAL A 28 -5.98 -1.31 12.01
N MET A 29 -6.68 -2.31 12.53
CA MET A 29 -6.52 -2.83 13.89
C MET A 29 -6.04 -4.28 13.83
N VAL A 30 -5.08 -4.64 14.69
CA VAL A 30 -4.58 -6.01 14.86
C VAL A 30 -4.61 -6.36 16.33
N ASN A 31 -5.28 -7.47 16.69
CA ASN A 31 -5.40 -7.92 18.08
C ASN A 31 -5.89 -6.83 19.06
N GLY A 32 -6.87 -6.02 18.64
CA GLY A 32 -7.41 -4.93 19.45
C GLY A 32 -6.57 -3.64 19.48
N VAL A 33 -5.41 -3.62 18.81
CA VAL A 33 -4.51 -2.45 18.78
C VAL A 33 -4.57 -1.77 17.42
N MET A 34 -4.81 -0.45 17.41
CA MET A 34 -4.73 0.36 16.19
C MET A 34 -3.27 0.50 15.75
N ILE A 35 -2.95 -0.01 14.57
CA ILE A 35 -1.60 0.09 13.98
C ILE A 35 -1.52 1.14 12.85
N TYR A 36 -2.68 1.46 12.28
CA TYR A 36 -2.85 2.46 11.25
C TYR A 36 -4.19 3.15 11.51
N GLU A 37 -4.19 4.46 11.67
CA GLU A 37 -5.40 5.23 12.00
C GLU A 37 -5.38 6.54 11.23
N ASP A 38 -6.54 6.89 10.63
CA ASP A 38 -6.70 8.13 9.87
C ASP A 38 -5.58 8.35 8.83
N ARG A 39 -5.25 7.26 8.14
CA ARG A 39 -4.21 7.18 7.12
C ARG A 39 -2.78 7.38 7.61
N GLN A 40 -2.52 7.24 8.91
CA GLN A 40 -1.20 7.37 9.53
C GLN A 40 -0.84 6.12 10.33
N PHE A 41 0.44 5.73 10.31
CA PHE A 41 0.92 4.63 11.14
C PHE A 41 1.08 5.08 12.59
N SER A 42 0.84 4.17 13.52
CA SER A 42 1.00 4.42 14.97
C SER A 42 2.47 4.41 15.43
N PHE A 43 3.42 4.24 14.52
CA PHE A 43 4.85 4.17 14.78
C PHE A 43 5.63 5.02 13.78
N ASP A 44 6.86 5.39 14.14
CA ASP A 44 7.73 6.18 13.27
C ASP A 44 8.24 5.34 12.09
N CYS A 45 7.70 5.61 10.91
CA CYS A 45 8.10 4.95 9.67
C CYS A 45 9.33 5.58 9.01
N GLU A 46 9.75 6.78 9.41
CA GLU A 46 10.84 7.52 8.75
C GLU A 46 12.15 6.72 8.72
N PRO A 47 12.60 6.07 9.81
CA PRO A 47 13.81 5.24 9.78
C PRO A 47 13.69 4.07 8.80
N ILE A 48 12.50 3.44 8.73
CA ILE A 48 12.23 2.29 7.86
C ILE A 48 12.35 2.71 6.39
N PHE A 49 11.70 3.81 6.02
CA PHE A 49 11.78 4.34 4.65
C PHE A 49 13.20 4.80 4.31
N ARG A 50 13.94 5.40 5.26
CA ARG A 50 15.34 5.78 5.03
C ARG A 50 16.23 4.57 4.75
N GLU A 51 16.10 3.49 5.50
CA GLU A 51 16.86 2.27 5.24
C GLU A 51 16.45 1.60 3.93
N ALA A 52 15.15 1.55 3.63
CA ALA A 52 14.65 1.03 2.36
C ALA A 52 15.26 1.78 1.16
N GLN A 53 15.34 3.11 1.22
CA GLN A 53 15.99 3.92 0.18
C GLN A 53 17.48 3.60 0.03
N LYS A 54 18.22 3.42 1.13
CA LYS A 54 19.64 3.04 1.07
C LYS A 54 19.84 1.69 0.39
N VAL A 55 19.01 0.70 0.72
CA VAL A 55 19.08 -0.64 0.12
C VAL A 55 18.69 -0.60 -1.36
N ALA A 56 17.62 0.11 -1.71
CA ALA A 56 17.19 0.28 -3.09
C ALA A 56 18.29 0.91 -3.96
N LYS A 57 18.97 1.96 -3.48
CA LYS A 57 20.12 2.56 -4.18
C LYS A 57 21.23 1.55 -4.47
N LYS A 58 21.58 0.70 -3.49
CA LYS A 58 22.58 -0.36 -3.68
C LYS A 58 22.13 -1.41 -4.70
N MET A 59 20.84 -1.76 -4.71
CA MET A 59 20.27 -2.69 -5.69
C MET A 59 20.41 -2.12 -7.10
N TRP A 60 19.99 -0.86 -7.32
CA TRP A 60 20.08 -0.22 -8.63
C TRP A 60 21.52 -0.08 -9.12
N ALA A 61 22.45 0.33 -8.27
CA ALA A 61 23.86 0.42 -8.64
C ALA A 61 24.46 -0.93 -9.11
N ARG A 62 23.96 -2.07 -8.58
CA ARG A 62 24.35 -3.40 -9.05
C ARG A 62 23.71 -3.74 -10.39
N MET A 63 22.45 -3.34 -10.60
CA MET A 63 21.76 -3.55 -11.87
C MET A 63 22.44 -2.78 -13.02
N ASP A 64 22.86 -1.55 -12.77
CA ASP A 64 23.59 -0.73 -13.74
C ASP A 64 24.96 -1.31 -14.11
N ALA A 65 25.54 -2.13 -13.21
CA ALA A 65 26.83 -2.78 -13.42
C ALA A 65 26.71 -4.16 -14.09
N LEU A 66 25.51 -4.61 -14.47
CA LEU A 66 25.34 -5.87 -15.19
C LEU A 66 25.90 -5.76 -16.62
N PRO A 67 26.59 -6.79 -17.12
CA PRO A 67 26.99 -6.84 -18.52
C PRO A 67 25.75 -6.94 -19.44
N ALA A 68 25.88 -6.40 -20.65
CA ALA A 68 24.87 -6.44 -21.70
C ALA A 68 24.62 -7.85 -22.25
#